data_AF-A0A098S696-F1
#
_entry.id   AF-A0A098S696-F1
#
_cell.length_a   1.000
_cell.length_b   1.000
_cell.length_c   1.000
_cell.angle_alpha   90.00
_cell.angle_beta   90.00
_cell.angle_gamma   90.00
#
_symmetry.space_group_name_H-M   'P 1'
#
loop_
_entity.id
_entity.type
_entity.pdbx_description
1 polymer ?
#
loop_
_entity_poly.entity_id
_entity_poly.type
_entity_poly.pdbx_seq_one_letter_code
_entity_poly.pdbx_strand_id
1 'polypeptide(L)'
;MQRLFQPVDIASLILLRIVFGILGFADVFGTWIYYHMMKGAFDTEGFQFKYYGFEWVQPLPEPFMSVLLLSICACAILVMLGKWYRISATLLAFGFTYTYFLEKAHYLNHGYLFCWIAFLMIFLPADRQLSLDVKRPHHSSLGEHARDVNQIEERNKKAFQQRLPFLLTRLNRLLS
;
A
#
# COMPACT_ATOMS: atom_id res chain seq x y z
N MET A 1 -23.93 -12.41 18.47
CA MET A 1 -22.66 -11.71 18.81
C MET A 1 -21.41 -12.27 18.10
N GLN A 2 -21.41 -13.51 17.56
CA GLN A 2 -20.23 -14.12 16.92
C GLN A 2 -19.78 -13.50 15.57
N ARG A 3 -20.63 -12.71 14.88
CA ARG A 3 -20.25 -12.06 13.60
C ARG A 3 -19.28 -10.88 13.75
N LEU A 4 -19.16 -10.29 14.94
CA LEU A 4 -18.27 -9.13 15.20
C LEU A 4 -16.77 -9.51 15.21
N PHE A 5 -16.46 -10.80 15.36
CA PHE A 5 -15.09 -11.30 15.43
C PHE A 5 -14.68 -12.08 14.18
N GLN A 6 -15.48 -12.05 13.11
CA GLN A 6 -15.06 -12.67 11.86
C GLN A 6 -13.96 -11.83 11.20
N PRO A 7 -12.89 -12.48 10.70
CA PRO A 7 -11.83 -11.77 9.98
C PRO A 7 -12.45 -11.10 8.73
N VAL A 8 -12.41 -9.78 8.69
CA VAL A 8 -12.84 -8.99 7.54
C VAL A 8 -11.70 -8.95 6.53
N ASP A 9 -12.03 -9.17 5.26
CA ASP A 9 -11.07 -9.10 4.16
C ASP A 9 -10.44 -7.70 4.07
N ILE A 10 -9.11 -7.66 3.95
CA ILE A 10 -8.31 -6.43 3.89
C ILE A 10 -8.31 -5.87 2.45
N ALA A 11 -8.83 -6.62 1.47
CA ALA A 11 -8.87 -6.22 0.06
C ALA A 11 -9.45 -4.81 -0.17
N SER A 12 -10.53 -4.43 0.52
CA SER A 12 -11.12 -3.09 0.38
C SER A 12 -10.18 -1.96 0.85
N LEU A 13 -9.40 -2.19 1.90
CA LEU A 13 -8.42 -1.21 2.39
C LEU A 13 -7.24 -1.07 1.41
N ILE A 14 -6.84 -2.17 0.78
CA ILE A 14 -5.77 -2.17 -0.23
C ILE A 14 -6.23 -1.42 -1.48
N LEU A 15 -7.45 -1.67 -1.95
CA LEU A 15 -8.04 -0.93 -3.07
C LEU A 15 -8.10 0.57 -2.75
N LEU A 16 -8.61 0.92 -1.56
CA LEU A 16 -8.65 2.31 -1.10
C LEU A 16 -7.25 2.94 -1.15
N ARG A 17 -6.23 2.25 -0.66
CA ARG A 17 -4.84 2.73 -0.69
C ARG A 17 -4.33 3.01 -2.10
N ILE A 18 -4.55 2.07 -3.02
CA ILE A 18 -4.09 2.20 -4.41
C ILE A 18 -4.79 3.36 -5.10
N VAL A 19 -6.13 3.41 -5.02
CA VAL A 19 -6.93 4.49 -5.61
C VAL A 19 -6.56 5.84 -5.00
N PHE A 20 -6.42 5.91 -3.68
CA PHE A 20 -6.03 7.13 -2.97
C PHE A 20 -4.65 7.63 -3.40
N GLY A 21 -3.67 6.72 -3.52
CA GLY A 21 -2.34 7.06 -4.02
C GLY A 21 -2.35 7.57 -5.47
N ILE A 22 -3.16 6.96 -6.35
CA ILE A 22 -3.32 7.41 -7.75
C ILE A 22 -3.95 8.80 -7.80
N LEU A 23 -5.04 9.03 -7.06
CA LEU A 23 -5.73 10.31 -7.02
C LEU A 23 -4.82 11.41 -6.45
N GLY A 24 -4.13 11.12 -5.35
CA GLY A 24 -3.18 12.06 -4.74
C GLY A 24 -2.01 12.40 -5.66
N PHE A 25 -1.46 11.42 -6.37
CA PHE A 25 -0.41 11.66 -7.35
C PHE A 25 -0.91 12.53 -8.50
N ALA A 26 -2.06 12.19 -9.10
CA ALA A 26 -2.62 12.94 -10.23
C ALA A 26 -2.91 14.40 -9.87
N ASP A 27 -3.45 14.64 -8.67
CA ASP A 27 -3.81 15.98 -8.22
C ASP A 27 -2.57 16.85 -7.91
N VAL A 28 -1.61 16.31 -7.17
CA VAL A 28 -0.38 17.05 -6.83
C VAL A 28 0.50 17.25 -8.07
N PHE A 29 0.58 16.25 -8.95
CA PHE A 29 1.32 16.37 -10.21
C PHE A 29 0.66 17.37 -11.15
N GLY A 30 -0.67 17.37 -11.24
CA GLY A 30 -1.43 18.38 -11.97
C GLY A 30 -1.20 19.78 -11.39
N THR A 31 -1.13 19.90 -10.06
CA THR A 31 -0.82 21.15 -9.37
C THR A 31 0.59 21.65 -9.68
N TRP A 32 1.57 20.75 -9.70
CA TRP A 32 2.94 21.07 -10.06
C TRP A 32 3.07 21.57 -11.51
N ILE A 33 2.43 20.91 -12.47
CA ILE A 33 2.52 21.35 -13.88
C ILE A 33 1.70 22.64 -14.09
N TYR A 34 0.42 22.64 -13.71
CA TYR A 34 -0.51 23.68 -14.11
C TYR A 34 -0.45 24.92 -13.22
N TYR A 35 -0.56 24.75 -11.89
CA TYR A 35 -0.60 25.89 -10.98
C TYR A 35 0.80 26.45 -10.70
N HIS A 36 1.77 25.56 -10.47
CA HIS A 36 3.14 25.98 -10.19
C HIS A 36 3.88 26.43 -11.45
N MET A 37 4.11 25.53 -12.42
CA MET A 37 4.95 25.89 -13.57
C MET A 37 4.28 26.81 -14.60
N MET A 38 2.99 26.62 -14.92
CA MET A 38 2.34 27.43 -15.97
C MET A 38 1.75 28.74 -15.44
N LYS A 39 1.16 28.73 -14.24
CA LYS A 39 0.47 29.91 -13.67
C LYS A 39 1.27 30.71 -12.65
N GLY A 40 2.39 30.19 -12.13
CA GLY A 40 3.15 30.87 -11.08
C GLY A 40 2.33 31.11 -9.81
N ALA A 41 1.34 30.27 -9.52
CA ALA A 41 0.41 30.49 -8.41
C ALA A 41 1.09 30.48 -7.02
N PHE A 42 2.29 29.91 -6.95
CA PHE A 42 3.10 29.85 -5.74
C PHE A 42 4.31 30.80 -5.75
N ASP A 43 4.34 31.77 -6.67
CA ASP A 43 5.38 32.79 -6.67
C ASP A 43 5.25 33.68 -5.43
N THR A 44 6.35 33.86 -4.72
CA THR A 44 6.43 34.65 -3.49
C THR A 44 6.15 36.14 -3.68
N GLU A 45 6.28 36.64 -4.92
CA GLU A 45 6.01 38.03 -5.29
C GLU A 45 4.56 38.24 -5.76
N GLY A 46 3.82 37.15 -5.98
CA GLY A 46 2.44 37.16 -6.42
C GLY A 46 1.45 37.52 -5.30
N PHE A 47 0.31 38.09 -5.67
CA PHE A 47 -0.79 38.28 -4.72
C PHE A 47 -1.51 36.96 -4.47
N GLN A 48 -1.56 36.52 -3.21
CA GLN A 48 -2.21 35.28 -2.80
C GLN A 48 -3.36 35.51 -1.83
N PHE A 49 -4.50 34.83 -2.04
CA PHE A 49 -5.61 34.90 -1.10
C PHE A 49 -5.40 33.90 0.03
N LYS A 50 -5.13 34.40 1.24
CA LYS A 50 -4.92 33.53 2.41
C LYS A 50 -6.21 33.16 3.12
N TYR A 51 -6.19 32.02 3.80
CA TYR A 51 -7.26 31.66 4.74
C TYR A 51 -7.09 32.45 6.04
N TYR A 52 -8.21 32.91 6.61
CA TYR A 52 -8.23 33.60 7.88
C TYR A 52 -7.63 32.71 8.98
N GLY A 53 -6.62 33.20 9.70
CA GLY A 53 -5.87 32.44 10.71
C GLY A 53 -4.68 31.59 10.18
N PHE A 54 -4.52 31.49 8.86
CA PHE A 54 -3.38 30.79 8.20
C PHE A 54 -2.53 31.74 7.36
N GLU A 55 -2.53 33.04 7.68
CA GLU A 55 -1.75 34.07 6.98
C GLU A 55 -0.22 33.85 7.09
N TRP A 56 0.21 33.10 8.11
CA TRP A 56 1.60 32.69 8.31
C TRP A 56 2.06 31.60 7.32
N VAL A 57 1.14 30.94 6.60
CA VAL A 57 1.46 29.92 5.60
C VAL A 57 1.79 30.61 4.28
N GLN A 58 3.08 30.74 4.01
CA GLN A 58 3.61 31.38 2.80
C GLN A 58 4.29 30.36 1.90
N PRO A 59 4.21 30.52 0.57
CA PRO A 59 4.91 29.65 -0.36
C PRO A 59 6.40 29.72 -0.08
N LEU A 60 7.07 28.57 -0.21
CA LEU A 60 8.52 28.55 -0.08
C LEU A 60 9.14 29.21 -1.34
N PRO A 61 10.28 29.90 -1.19
CA PRO A 61 11.01 30.38 -2.36
C PRO A 61 11.45 29.20 -3.23
N GLU A 62 11.51 29.42 -4.54
CA GLU A 62 12.16 28.48 -5.44
C GLU A 62 13.65 28.32 -5.06
N PRO A 63 14.23 27.11 -5.14
CA PRO A 63 13.69 25.87 -5.72
C PRO A 63 12.89 24.98 -4.72
N PHE A 64 12.71 25.43 -3.47
CA PHE A 64 12.19 24.56 -2.41
C PHE A 64 10.72 24.18 -2.61
N MET A 65 9.91 25.06 -3.21
CA MET A 65 8.51 24.75 -3.51
C MET A 65 8.38 23.66 -4.58
N SER A 66 9.13 23.76 -5.68
CA SER A 66 9.27 22.68 -6.67
C SER A 66 9.68 21.34 -6.04
N VAL A 67 10.70 21.34 -5.17
CA VAL A 67 11.18 20.14 -4.48
C VAL A 67 10.10 19.57 -3.55
N LEU A 68 9.38 20.43 -2.82
CA LEU A 68 8.30 20.02 -1.93
C LEU A 68 7.17 19.33 -2.70
N LEU A 69 6.68 19.93 -3.79
CA LEU A 69 5.63 19.33 -4.64
C LEU A 69 6.05 17.97 -5.20
N LEU A 70 7.27 17.85 -5.73
CA LEU A 70 7.79 16.59 -6.23
C LEU A 70 7.96 15.53 -5.12
N SER A 71 8.36 15.94 -3.92
CA SER A 71 8.47 15.04 -2.77
C SER A 71 7.10 14.49 -2.34
N ILE A 72 6.05 15.29 -2.42
CA ILE A 72 4.67 14.86 -2.14
C ILE A 72 4.20 13.87 -3.20
N CYS A 73 4.48 14.13 -4.49
CA CYS A 73 4.22 13.16 -5.58
C CYS A 73 4.92 11.82 -5.32
N ALA A 74 6.19 11.84 -4.92
CA ALA A 74 6.92 10.63 -4.56
C ALA A 74 6.27 9.91 -3.37
N CYS A 75 5.81 10.64 -2.35
CA CYS A 75 5.09 10.07 -1.21
C CYS A 75 3.77 9.41 -1.64
N ALA A 76 3.01 10.00 -2.57
CA ALA A 76 1.79 9.40 -3.12
C ALA A 76 2.06 8.05 -3.81
N ILE A 77 3.16 7.95 -4.56
CA ILE A 77 3.61 6.68 -5.16
C ILE A 77 3.99 5.67 -4.09
N LEU A 78 4.72 6.09 -3.05
CA LEU A 78 5.09 5.20 -1.93
C LEU A 78 3.86 4.70 -1.17
N VAL A 79 2.85 5.55 -0.96
CA VAL A 79 1.56 5.16 -0.38
C VAL A 79 0.85 4.13 -1.26
N MET A 80 0.80 4.34 -2.58
CA MET A 80 0.22 3.38 -3.52
C MET A 80 0.91 2.01 -3.43
N LEU A 81 2.25 1.99 -3.44
CA LEU A 81 3.08 0.79 -3.32
C LEU A 81 3.06 0.18 -1.90
N GLY A 82 2.60 0.92 -0.90
CA GLY A 82 2.57 0.51 0.50
C GLY A 82 3.94 0.47 1.18
N LYS A 83 5.00 1.03 0.59
CA LYS A 83 6.35 1.05 1.17
C LYS A 83 6.46 2.18 2.20
N TRP A 84 6.97 1.89 3.41
CA TRP A 84 7.04 2.87 4.51
C TRP A 84 5.72 3.62 4.72
N TYR A 85 4.61 2.89 4.61
CA TYR A 85 3.27 3.44 4.46
C TYR A 85 2.94 4.54 5.48
N ARG A 86 3.23 4.31 6.76
CA ARG A 86 2.90 5.29 7.82
C ARG A 86 3.64 6.61 7.63
N ILE A 87 4.92 6.56 7.25
CA ILE A 87 5.74 7.76 7.02
C ILE A 87 5.26 8.45 5.76
N SER A 88 5.10 7.72 4.66
CA SER A 88 4.66 8.29 3.38
C SER A 88 3.24 8.87 3.44
N ALA A 89 2.31 8.23 4.14
CA ALA A 89 0.96 8.74 4.36
C ALA A 89 0.98 10.01 5.22
N THR A 90 1.83 10.06 6.25
CA THR A 90 1.99 11.26 7.09
C THR A 90 2.53 12.42 6.25
N LEU A 91 3.61 12.21 5.50
CA LEU A 91 4.20 13.24 4.64
C LEU A 91 3.22 13.70 3.55
N LEU A 92 2.48 12.78 2.94
CA LEU A 92 1.44 13.10 1.97
C LEU A 92 0.33 13.95 2.59
N ALA A 93 -0.17 13.58 3.77
CA ALA A 93 -1.25 14.31 4.44
C ALA A 93 -0.84 15.75 4.81
N PHE A 94 0.33 15.91 5.45
CA PHE A 94 0.82 17.24 5.84
C PHE A 94 1.23 18.07 4.61
N GLY A 95 1.92 17.47 3.64
CA GLY A 95 2.33 18.15 2.42
C GLY A 95 1.14 18.62 1.59
N PHE A 96 0.15 17.76 1.39
CA PHE A 96 -1.07 18.11 0.65
C PHE A 96 -1.87 19.21 1.37
N THR A 97 -2.02 19.10 2.70
CA THR A 97 -2.71 20.11 3.51
C THR A 97 -2.00 21.45 3.46
N TYR A 98 -0.66 21.44 3.48
CA TYR A 98 0.15 22.64 3.31
C TYR A 98 -0.08 23.29 1.94
N THR A 99 -0.02 22.51 0.84
CA THR A 99 -0.29 23.04 -0.50
C THR A 99 -1.71 23.57 -0.65
N TYR A 100 -2.67 22.96 0.04
CA TYR A 100 -4.08 23.38 0.04
C TYR A 100 -4.31 24.73 0.74
N PHE A 101 -3.57 24.99 1.83
CA PHE A 101 -3.70 26.25 2.58
C PHE A 101 -2.95 27.43 1.97
N LEU A 102 -2.08 27.20 0.99
CA LEU A 102 -1.29 28.26 0.36
C LEU A 102 -2.14 29.29 -0.40
N GLU A 103 -3.20 28.84 -1.07
CA GLU A 103 -4.02 29.68 -1.95
C GLU A 103 -5.51 29.33 -1.83
N LYS A 104 -6.27 30.25 -1.23
CA LYS A 104 -7.73 30.11 -1.06
C LYS A 104 -8.47 30.26 -2.39
N ALA A 105 -7.91 30.97 -3.37
CA ALA A 105 -8.53 31.08 -4.69
C ALA A 105 -8.67 29.73 -5.41
N HIS A 106 -7.90 28.72 -5.00
CA HIS A 106 -7.99 27.34 -5.50
C HIS A 106 -8.81 26.41 -4.60
N TYR A 107 -9.64 26.97 -3.72
CA TYR A 107 -10.52 26.19 -2.86
C TYR A 107 -11.47 25.32 -3.68
N LEU A 108 -11.39 24.02 -3.45
CA LEU A 108 -12.30 23.02 -4.00
C LEU A 108 -12.72 22.04 -2.90
N ASN A 109 -14.01 21.69 -2.86
CA ASN A 109 -14.56 20.76 -1.86
C ASN A 109 -13.88 19.37 -1.92
N HIS A 110 -13.43 18.97 -3.10
CA HIS A 110 -12.73 17.70 -3.27
C HIS A 110 -11.36 17.72 -2.56
N GLY A 111 -10.62 18.83 -2.64
CA GLY A 111 -9.33 18.98 -1.96
C GLY A 111 -9.47 18.98 -0.44
N TYR A 112 -10.55 19.59 0.07
CA TYR A 112 -10.90 19.55 1.48
C TYR A 112 -11.15 18.10 1.96
N LEU A 113 -11.99 17.36 1.23
CA LEU A 113 -12.26 15.95 1.53
C LEU A 113 -10.98 15.11 1.47
N PHE A 114 -10.12 15.37 0.49
CA PHE A 114 -8.85 14.67 0.34
C PHE A 114 -7.95 14.85 1.57
N CYS A 115 -7.85 16.06 2.13
CA CYS A 115 -7.09 16.30 3.37
C CYS A 115 -7.57 15.41 4.51
N TRP A 116 -8.89 15.34 4.76
CA TRP A 116 -9.45 14.51 5.82
C TRP A 116 -9.18 13.02 5.61
N ILE A 117 -9.35 12.52 4.38
CA ILE A 117 -9.05 11.13 4.05
C ILE A 117 -7.56 10.86 4.21
N ALA A 118 -6.68 11.80 3.85
CA ALA A 118 -5.23 11.66 4.02
C ALA A 118 -4.84 11.47 5.50
N PHE A 119 -5.44 12.24 6.41
CA PHE A 119 -5.22 12.07 7.85
C PHE A 119 -5.78 10.73 8.37
N LEU A 120 -6.93 10.30 7.88
CA LEU A 120 -7.49 8.97 8.23
C LEU A 120 -6.56 7.83 7.77
N MET A 121 -5.94 7.97 6.60
CA MET A 121 -4.99 6.98 6.07
C MET A 121 -3.76 6.79 6.98
N ILE A 122 -3.35 7.77 7.78
CA ILE A 122 -2.23 7.61 8.73
C ILE A 122 -2.52 6.53 9.78
N PHE A 123 -3.79 6.41 10.20
CA PHE A 123 -4.21 5.50 11.26
C PHE A 123 -4.66 4.13 10.73
N LEU A 124 -4.92 4.01 9.43
CA LEU A 124 -5.45 2.80 8.83
C LEU A 124 -4.32 1.77 8.61
N PRO A 125 -4.42 0.54 9.14
CA PRO A 125 -3.41 -0.50 8.92
C PRO A 125 -3.54 -1.14 7.52
N ALA A 126 -3.40 -0.34 6.46
CA ALA A 126 -3.47 -0.78 5.07
C ALA A 126 -2.13 -1.39 4.55
N ASP A 127 -1.18 -1.59 5.46
CA ASP A 127 0.15 -2.16 5.24
C ASP A 127 0.21 -3.68 5.52
N ARG A 128 -0.80 -4.26 6.16
CA ARG A 128 -0.78 -5.66 6.64
C ARG A 128 -0.81 -6.73 5.54
N GLN A 129 -1.24 -6.40 4.32
CA GLN A 129 -1.23 -7.29 3.15
C GLN A 129 -0.91 -6.49 1.88
N LEU A 130 -0.20 -7.09 0.91
CA LEU A 130 0.26 -6.44 -0.33
C LEU A 130 1.04 -5.12 -0.13
N SER A 131 1.82 -5.02 0.95
CA SER A 131 2.88 -4.01 1.07
C SER A 131 4.23 -4.67 0.76
N LEU A 132 5.14 -3.93 0.11
CA LEU A 132 6.54 -4.34 -0.06
C LEU A 132 7.28 -4.53 1.29
N ASP A 133 6.73 -4.00 2.38
CA ASP A 133 7.26 -4.12 3.74
C ASP A 133 6.83 -5.43 4.44
N VAL A 134 5.83 -6.14 3.89
CA VAL A 134 5.50 -7.47 4.36
C VAL A 134 6.64 -8.39 3.93
N LYS A 135 7.52 -8.73 4.88
CA LYS A 135 8.40 -9.89 4.79
C LYS A 135 7.51 -11.10 4.50
N ARG A 136 7.35 -11.42 3.22
CA ARG A 136 6.78 -12.71 2.81
C ARG A 136 7.63 -13.76 3.52
N PRO A 137 7.05 -14.68 4.30
CA PRO A 137 7.84 -15.78 4.85
C PRO A 137 8.58 -16.41 3.68
N HIS A 138 9.91 -16.41 3.80
CA HIS A 138 10.80 -16.94 2.80
C HIS A 138 10.27 -18.32 2.40
N HIS A 139 10.10 -18.53 1.09
CA HIS A 139 9.44 -19.66 0.44
C HIS A 139 10.24 -20.97 0.59
N SER A 140 10.70 -21.24 1.81
CA SER A 140 11.42 -22.44 2.26
C SER A 140 10.45 -23.60 2.54
N SER A 141 9.18 -23.31 2.83
CA SER A 141 8.18 -24.35 3.14
C SER A 141 7.71 -25.15 1.93
N LEU A 142 7.71 -24.61 0.70
CA LEU A 142 7.38 -25.42 -0.48
C LEU A 142 8.48 -26.43 -0.83
N GLY A 143 9.74 -26.09 -0.54
CA GLY A 143 10.87 -27.01 -0.71
C GLY A 143 10.94 -28.08 0.39
N GLU A 144 10.46 -27.80 1.60
CA GLU A 144 10.29 -28.78 2.67
C GLU A 144 9.09 -29.70 2.41
N HIS A 145 7.94 -29.13 2.03
CA HIS A 145 6.74 -29.92 1.77
C HIS A 145 6.92 -30.86 0.57
N ALA A 146 7.59 -30.41 -0.50
CA ALA A 146 7.94 -31.28 -1.63
C ALA A 146 8.96 -32.38 -1.25
N ARG A 147 9.82 -32.13 -0.25
CA ARG A 147 10.74 -33.15 0.29
C ARG A 147 9.99 -34.18 1.16
N ASP A 148 9.05 -33.75 1.98
CA ASP A 148 8.23 -34.62 2.82
C ASP A 148 7.34 -35.54 1.98
N VAL A 149 6.69 -35.01 0.95
CA VAL A 149 5.83 -35.81 0.05
C VAL A 149 6.65 -36.89 -0.67
N ASN A 150 7.84 -36.54 -1.18
CA ASN A 150 8.73 -37.51 -1.82
C ASN A 150 9.22 -38.59 -0.83
N GLN A 151 9.53 -38.23 0.42
CA GLN A 151 9.91 -39.21 1.44
C GLN A 151 8.76 -40.15 1.82
N ILE A 152 7.53 -39.65 1.92
CA ILE A 152 6.35 -40.47 2.20
C ILE A 152 6.10 -41.46 1.05
N GLU A 153 6.21 -41.01 -0.20
CA GLU A 153 6.01 -41.86 -1.37
C GLU A 153 7.06 -42.99 -1.45
N GLU A 154 8.34 -42.67 -1.21
CA GLU A 154 9.41 -43.66 -1.13
C GLU A 154 9.18 -44.69 0.00
N ARG A 155 8.79 -44.22 1.18
CA ARG A 155 8.51 -45.07 2.34
C ARG A 155 7.33 -46.02 2.06
N ASN A 156 6.29 -45.54 1.39
CA ASN A 156 5.14 -46.35 1.00
C ASN A 156 5.51 -47.39 -0.08
N LYS A 157 6.32 -47.02 -1.08
CA LYS A 157 6.83 -47.98 -2.09
C LYS A 157 7.63 -49.09 -1.45
N LYS A 158 8.54 -48.77 -0.52
CA LYS A 158 9.34 -49.75 0.23
C LYS A 158 8.46 -50.65 1.10
N ALA A 159 7.51 -50.09 1.84
CA ALA A 159 6.57 -50.86 2.66
C ALA A 159 5.69 -51.79 1.83
N PHE A 160 5.24 -51.34 0.65
CA PHE A 160 4.47 -52.15 -0.29
C PHE A 160 5.31 -53.30 -0.85
N GLN A 161 6.53 -53.04 -1.32
CA GLN A 161 7.42 -54.10 -1.82
C GLN A 161 7.75 -55.15 -0.75
N GLN A 162 7.92 -54.73 0.51
CA GLN A 162 8.19 -55.65 1.61
C GLN A 162 6.97 -56.55 1.94
N ARG A 163 5.75 -56.04 1.76
CA ARG A 163 4.50 -56.78 2.01
C ARG A 163 4.03 -57.61 0.82
N LEU A 164 4.46 -57.27 -0.40
CA LEU A 164 4.10 -57.94 -1.64
C LEU A 164 4.30 -59.47 -1.62
N PRO A 165 5.46 -60.02 -1.20
CA PRO A 165 5.65 -61.48 -1.18
C PRO A 165 4.72 -62.19 -0.17
N PHE A 166 4.41 -61.55 0.95
CA PHE A 166 3.47 -62.10 1.95
C PHE A 166 2.04 -62.12 1.42
N LEU A 167 1.61 -61.05 0.73
CA LEU A 167 0.31 -60.96 0.09
C LEU A 167 0.15 -61.99 -1.03
N LEU A 168 1.17 -62.17 -1.86
CA LEU A 168 1.19 -63.18 -2.94
C LEU A 168 1.13 -64.60 -2.37
N THR A 169 1.86 -64.87 -1.28
CA THR A 169 1.82 -66.18 -0.59
C THR A 169 0.43 -66.46 0.01
N ARG A 170 -0.23 -65.43 0.56
CA ARG A 170 -1.58 -65.55 1.13
C ARG A 170 -2.65 -65.77 0.07
N LEU A 171 -2.53 -65.07 -1.08
CA LEU A 171 -3.41 -65.26 -2.24
C LEU A 171 -3.26 -66.66 -2.84
N ASN A 172 -2.03 -67.14 -3.01
CA ASN A 172 -1.79 -68.46 -3.58
C ASN A 172 -2.36 -69.59 -2.71
N ARG A 173 -2.35 -69.41 -1.37
CA ARG A 173 -2.93 -70.35 -0.41
C ARG A 173 -4.48 -70.34 -0.36
N LEU A 174 -5.13 -69.31 -0.91
CA LEU A 174 -6.59 -69.23 -1.01
C LEU A 174 -7.11 -69.79 -2.35
N LEU A 175 -6.23 -69.92 -3.35
CA LEU A 175 -6.56 -70.38 -4.69
C LEU A 175 -6.14 -71.85 -4.94
N SER A 176 -5.47 -72.48 -3.97
CA SER A 176 -5.16 -73.91 -3.90
C SER A 176 -6.12 -74.63 -2.97
#